data_AF-A0AAW4VR51-F1
#
_entry.id   AF-A0AAW4VR51-F1
#
_cell.length_a   1.000
_cell.length_b   1.000
_cell.length_c   1.000
_cell.angle_alpha   90.00
_cell.angle_beta   90.00
_cell.angle_gamma   90.00
#
_symmetry.space_group_name_H-M   'P 1'
#
loop_
_entity.id
_entity.type
_entity.pdbx_description
1 polymer ?
#
loop_
_entity_poly.entity_id
_entity_poly.type
_entity_poly.pdbx_seq_one_letter_code
_entity_poly.pdbx_strand_id
1 'polypeptide(L)'
;VHAENPDLIDMYTEQFLKEGKTSAWYHYMSRPEFVEAEADKRAVHWSKHLDAPLYLVHMADKEGLEACIQAKEEGAPVFVETC
;
A
#
# COMPACT_ATOMS: atom_id res chain seq x y z
N VAL A 1 -4.20 -8.81 3.21
CA VAL A 1 -3.05 -8.47 2.34
C VAL A 1 -2.36 -7.29 2.98
N HIS A 2 -1.07 -7.44 3.28
CA HIS A 2 -0.18 -6.32 3.57
C HIS A 2 0.19 -5.71 2.22
N ALA A 3 -0.19 -4.46 1.96
CA ALA A 3 -0.09 -3.86 0.64
C ALA A 3 0.89 -2.69 0.63
N GLU A 4 2.16 -2.97 0.37
CA GLU A 4 3.17 -1.97 0.01
C GLU A 4 3.93 -2.46 -1.22
N ASN A 5 4.41 -1.56 -2.07
CA ASN A 5 5.22 -1.95 -3.22
C ASN A 5 6.67 -2.29 -2.79
N PRO A 6 7.08 -3.58 -2.81
CA PRO A 6 8.39 -3.97 -2.30
C PRO A 6 9.54 -3.46 -3.18
N ASP A 7 9.32 -3.36 -4.50
CA ASP A 7 10.37 -2.93 -5.43
C ASP A 7 10.76 -1.47 -5.18
N LEU A 8 9.78 -0.60 -4.87
CA LEU A 8 10.05 0.79 -4.49
C LEU A 8 10.72 0.88 -3.12
N ILE A 9 10.29 0.07 -2.15
CA ILE A 9 10.92 0.01 -0.83
C ILE A 9 12.38 -0.40 -0.94
N ASP A 10 12.68 -1.44 -1.71
CA ASP A 10 14.04 -1.93 -1.91
C ASP A 10 14.89 -0.88 -2.61
N MET A 11 14.37 -0.24 -3.66
CA MET A 11 15.05 0.85 -4.37
C MET A 11 15.42 2.01 -3.43
N TYR A 12 14.47 2.52 -2.64
CA TYR A 12 14.73 3.64 -1.72
C TYR A 12 15.65 3.22 -0.56
N THR A 13 15.48 2.01 -0.04
CA THR A 13 16.33 1.47 1.02
C THR A 13 17.78 1.39 0.55
N GLU A 14 18.03 0.82 -0.63
CA GLU A 14 19.36 0.77 -1.23
C GLU A 14 19.95 2.16 -1.44
N GLN A 15 19.15 3.11 -1.93
CA GLN A 15 19.59 4.49 -2.13
C GLN A 15 20.03 5.14 -0.81
N PHE A 16 19.21 5.07 0.24
CA PHE A 16 19.54 5.69 1.53
C PHE A 16 20.76 5.04 2.18
N LEU A 17 20.91 3.72 2.08
CA LEU A 17 22.11 3.03 2.56
C LEU A 17 23.36 3.51 1.83
N LYS A 18 23.32 3.70 0.49
CA LYS A 18 24.43 4.25 -0.31
C LYS A 18 24.78 5.68 0.09
N GLU A 19 23.80 6.47 0.50
CA GLU A 19 23.97 7.85 0.98
C GLU A 19 24.40 7.94 2.47
N GLY A 20 24.57 6.81 3.16
CA GLY A 20 24.92 6.78 4.59
C GLY A 20 23.76 7.20 5.52
N LYS A 21 22.53 7.20 5.02
CA LYS A 21 21.32 7.62 5.72
C LYS A 21 20.70 6.46 6.50
N THR A 22 21.29 6.14 7.66
CA THR A 22 20.96 4.93 8.43
C THR A 22 20.13 5.16 9.70
N SER A 23 19.64 6.38 9.94
CA SER A 23 18.76 6.65 11.09
C SER A 23 17.36 6.07 10.87
N ALA A 24 16.61 5.81 11.96
CA ALA A 24 15.25 5.27 11.90
C ALA A 24 14.28 6.12 11.07
N TRP A 25 14.55 7.42 10.88
CA TRP A 25 13.78 8.29 10.00
C TRP A 25 13.71 7.76 8.56
N TYR A 26 14.79 7.13 8.07
CA TYR A 26 14.85 6.62 6.70
C TYR A 26 14.11 5.30 6.51
N HIS A 27 13.67 4.65 7.59
CA HIS A 27 12.68 3.59 7.49
C HIS A 27 11.37 4.15 6.92
N TYR A 28 10.84 5.23 7.52
CA TYR A 28 9.63 5.90 7.02
C TYR A 28 9.84 6.46 5.60
N MET A 29 10.96 7.16 5.36
CA MET A 29 11.24 7.73 4.04
C MET A 29 11.41 6.69 2.92
N SER A 30 11.69 5.41 3.25
CA SER A 30 11.78 4.33 2.24
C SER A 30 10.42 3.83 1.76
N ARG A 31 9.34 4.22 2.44
CA ARG A 31 7.96 3.77 2.22
C ARG A 31 6.95 4.92 2.39
N PRO A 32 7.12 6.04 1.68
CA PRO A 32 6.13 7.13 1.72
C PRO A 32 4.75 6.61 1.28
N GLU A 33 3.70 7.32 1.67
CA GLU A 33 2.30 6.90 1.59
C GLU A 33 1.87 6.40 0.20
N PHE A 34 2.43 6.98 -0.87
CA PHE A 34 2.10 6.56 -2.24
C PHE A 34 2.54 5.12 -2.57
N VAL A 35 3.51 4.58 -1.83
CA VAL A 35 4.01 3.19 -1.98
C VAL A 35 2.97 2.18 -1.49
N GLU A 36 2.26 2.50 -0.41
CA GLU A 36 1.10 1.75 0.08
C GLU A 36 -0.07 1.93 -0.90
N ALA A 37 -0.40 3.17 -1.26
CA ALA A 37 -1.51 3.50 -2.14
C ALA A 37 -1.47 2.79 -3.50
N GLU A 38 -0.28 2.66 -4.11
CA GLU A 38 -0.11 1.89 -5.36
C GLU A 38 -0.48 0.43 -5.17
N ALA A 39 0.03 -0.19 -4.11
CA ALA A 39 -0.19 -1.61 -3.83
C ALA A 39 -1.65 -1.89 -3.46
N ASP A 40 -2.30 -0.98 -2.73
CA ASP A 40 -3.73 -1.04 -2.44
C ASP A 40 -4.58 -1.01 -3.71
N LYS A 41 -4.33 -0.01 -4.58
CA LYS A 41 -5.03 0.10 -5.86
C LYS A 41 -4.83 -1.13 -6.74
N ARG A 42 -3.61 -1.67 -6.75
CA ARG A 42 -3.29 -2.90 -7.47
C ARG A 42 -4.02 -4.11 -6.89
N ALA A 43 -4.07 -4.26 -5.56
CA ALA A 43 -4.82 -5.33 -4.91
C ALA A 43 -6.33 -5.22 -5.18
N VAL A 44 -6.90 -4.02 -5.08
CA VAL A 44 -8.30 -3.73 -5.42
C VAL A 44 -8.61 -4.08 -6.87
N HIS A 45 -7.72 -3.71 -7.80
CA HIS A 45 -7.86 -4.07 -9.22
C HIS A 45 -7.99 -5.59 -9.39
N TRP A 46 -7.10 -6.37 -8.77
CA TRP A 46 -7.16 -7.83 -8.87
C TRP A 46 -8.43 -8.41 -8.25
N SER A 47 -8.81 -7.95 -7.05
CA SER A 47 -10.02 -8.38 -6.35
C SER A 47 -11.27 -8.23 -7.23
N LYS A 48 -11.43 -7.07 -7.87
CA LYS A 48 -12.57 -6.77 -8.76
C LYS A 48 -12.63 -7.67 -10.00
N HIS A 49 -11.48 -7.95 -10.62
CA HIS A 49 -11.46 -8.68 -11.90
C HIS A 49 -11.40 -10.20 -11.72
N LEU A 50 -11.03 -10.68 -10.53
CA LEU A 50 -10.94 -12.10 -10.21
C LEU A 50 -12.09 -12.59 -9.32
N ASP A 51 -13.08 -11.73 -9.02
CA ASP A 51 -14.24 -12.03 -8.16
C ASP A 51 -13.82 -12.64 -6.81
N ALA A 52 -12.79 -12.06 -6.20
CA ALA A 52 -12.19 -12.55 -4.97
C ALA A 52 -12.31 -11.50 -3.86
N PRO A 53 -12.90 -11.83 -2.68
CA PRO A 53 -12.91 -10.93 -1.53
C PRO A 53 -11.51 -10.49 -1.12
N LEU A 54 -11.35 -9.21 -0.83
CA LEU A 54 -10.08 -8.60 -0.43
C LEU A 54 -10.19 -8.01 0.97
N TYR A 55 -9.22 -8.34 1.81
CA TYR A 55 -9.05 -7.72 3.12
C TYR A 55 -7.66 -7.06 3.16
N LEU A 56 -7.61 -5.74 3.26
CA LEU A 56 -6.38 -4.96 3.43
C LEU A 56 -6.18 -4.67 4.92
N VAL A 57 -5.02 -5.07 5.45
CA VAL A 57 -4.68 -4.91 6.87
C VAL A 57 -3.98 -3.58 7.10
N HIS A 58 -4.04 -3.07 8.34
CA HIS A 58 -3.26 -1.92 8.85
C HIS A 58 -3.07 -0.75 7.86
N MET A 59 -4.15 -0.34 7.19
CA MET A 59 -4.13 0.75 6.21
C MET A 59 -3.77 2.07 6.91
N ALA A 60 -2.77 2.76 6.37
CA ALA A 60 -2.20 3.99 6.93
C ALA A 60 -2.14 5.16 5.93
N ASP A 61 -2.69 5.01 4.73
CA ASP A 61 -2.70 6.06 3.71
C ASP A 61 -4.12 6.45 3.23
N LYS A 62 -4.25 7.69 2.75
CA LYS A 62 -5.53 8.27 2.30
C LYS A 62 -5.93 7.80 0.90
N GLU A 63 -4.97 7.64 0.01
CA GLU A 63 -5.20 7.41 -1.42
C GLU A 63 -5.65 5.96 -1.70
N GLY A 64 -5.09 4.99 -0.96
CA GLY A 64 -5.53 3.60 -0.90
C GLY A 64 -6.91 3.46 -0.27
N LEU A 65 -7.20 4.19 0.81
CA LEU A 65 -8.53 4.23 1.41
C LEU A 65 -9.60 4.74 0.44
N GLU A 66 -9.33 5.82 -0.29
CA GLU A 66 -10.25 6.34 -1.31
C GLU A 66 -10.53 5.30 -2.41
N ALA A 67 -9.52 4.54 -2.85
CA ALA A 67 -9.71 3.45 -3.81
C ALA A 67 -10.57 2.31 -3.24
N CYS A 68 -10.41 1.97 -1.96
CA CYS A 68 -11.22 0.96 -1.29
C CYS A 68 -12.68 1.39 -1.12
N ILE A 69 -12.92 2.65 -0.76
CA ILE A 69 -14.27 3.24 -0.66
C ILE A 69 -14.96 3.15 -2.02
N GLN A 70 -14.30 3.61 -3.08
CA GLN A 70 -14.85 3.55 -4.43
C GLN A 70 -15.19 2.10 -4.84
N ALA A 71 -14.27 1.16 -4.63
CA ALA A 71 -14.50 -0.25 -4.97
C ALA A 71 -15.69 -0.83 -4.20
N LYS A 72 -15.85 -0.47 -2.93
CA LYS A 72 -16.98 -0.90 -2.09
C LYS A 72 -18.31 -0.30 -2.56
N GLU A 73 -18.32 0.97 -2.96
CA GLU A 73 -19.50 1.62 -3.55
C GLU A 73 -19.92 0.98 -4.87
N GLU A 74 -18.96 0.46 -5.64
CA GLU A 74 -19.19 -0.32 -6.86
C GLU A 74 -19.62 -1.79 -6.59
N GLY A 75 -19.74 -2.18 -5.32
CA GLY A 75 -20.20 -3.50 -4.90
C GLY A 75 -19.11 -4.56 -4.75
N ALA A 76 -17.82 -4.19 -4.86
CA ALA A 76 -16.73 -5.13 -4.66
C ALA A 76 -16.61 -5.56 -3.19
N PRO A 77 -16.33 -6.84 -2.90
CA PRO A 77 -16.16 -7.36 -1.53
C PRO A 77 -14.79 -6.97 -0.94
N VAL A 78 -14.58 -5.66 -0.71
CA VAL A 78 -13.35 -5.08 -0.14
C VAL A 78 -13.57 -4.67 1.32
N PHE A 79 -12.64 -5.10 2.17
CA PHE A 79 -12.58 -4.83 3.61
C PHE A 79 -11.24 -4.20 3.97
N VAL A 80 -11.26 -3.31 4.95
CA VAL A 80 -10.08 -2.55 5.40
C VAL A 80 -10.02 -2.58 6.92
N GLU A 81 -8.82 -2.76 7.45
CA GLU A 81 -8.44 -2.61 8.86
C GLU A 81 -7.48 -1.42 9.01
N THR A 82 -7.51 -0.74 10.15
CA THR A 82 -6.54 0.33 10.50
C THR A 82 -6.17 0.20 11.99
N CYS A 83 -5.16 0.95 12.46
CA CYS A 83 -4.58 0.88 13.82
C CYS A 83 -4.43 2.27 14.45
#